data_AF-A0A1M5HCY5-F1
#
_entry.id   AF-A0A1M5HCY5-F1
#
_cell.length_a   1.000
_cell.length_b   1.000
_cell.length_c   1.000
_cell.angle_alpha   90.00
_cell.angle_beta   90.00
_cell.angle_gamma   90.00
#
_symmetry.space_group_name_H-M   'P 1'
#
loop_
_entity.id
_entity.type
_entity.pdbx_description
1 polymer ?
#
loop_
_entity_poly.entity_id
_entity_poly.type
_entity_poly.pdbx_seq_one_letter_code
_entity_poly.pdbx_strand_id
1 'polypeptide(L)'
;MAKVKKKSAPSIEMVRRYLDAHRDRWLQDPNITSIGIGYKKYGETNEPSNDLCIQFTVKKKGDPGLLQAEGIATHPITPECTLEDGSAVPTDILEREYKPSWQIIERFDRAFVPEDVPDYLIRRKRNDVLSPGISVSNYRESAGTLGTVVYDNDTGDPMILSNWHVLQGDDGEIGDAILQPGPYDGGRMAQDQVGSLVRSHVGRDGDCAVCTIEDREYDETILGMDLHAEQVADPELGDKVWKSGRTTGVTHGIISRVDVVTKLYYGINTGIREIYSFEVEPDPDYPADRGEISMGGDSGSLWMAKTEDEERGIAIGLHFAGETNPSPAAEHAVACYIRKVLDKLNVSLIDPLEETFTEEELILSLATEVDKLRDDVMALEEYAFENMKQGIQTPAVGKGECSCGSFPNAVAGEAIVEPEGVKVYGNWCGPGHSGGTPVDAVDRVCMKHDRCYSKKGYLNCDCDRELVRGMAKAVLSRGVSAAGRIAGTAAATYFSAAPCVSYTRIAGKYIPVGGGTSRVHVGDIVNGGRSAYRFVKRKGRKLVKKIRNLF
;
A
#
# COMPACT_ATOMS: atom_id res chain seq x y z
N MET A 1 -25.29 46.70 36.17
CA MET A 1 -25.30 45.25 35.86
C MET A 1 -24.15 44.97 34.90
N ALA A 2 -23.07 44.37 35.39
CA ALA A 2 -21.96 43.96 34.53
C ALA A 2 -22.47 42.85 33.60
N LYS A 3 -22.36 43.05 32.28
CA LYS A 3 -22.55 41.99 31.30
C LYS A 3 -21.53 40.91 31.61
N VAL A 4 -21.98 39.80 32.20
CA VAL A 4 -21.18 38.57 32.28
C VAL A 4 -20.85 38.20 30.85
N LYS A 5 -19.60 38.40 30.44
CA LYS A 5 -19.10 37.86 29.17
C LYS A 5 -19.29 36.35 29.28
N LYS A 6 -20.23 35.78 28.50
CA LYS A 6 -20.27 34.34 28.23
C LYS A 6 -18.84 33.99 27.79
N LYS A 7 -18.09 33.21 28.59
CA LYS A 7 -16.82 32.65 28.14
C LYS A 7 -17.13 31.92 26.84
N SER A 8 -16.39 32.21 25.78
CA SER A 8 -16.52 31.50 24.50
C SER A 8 -16.33 30.01 24.75
N ALA A 9 -17.13 29.16 24.07
CA ALA A 9 -16.91 27.72 24.09
C ALA A 9 -15.45 27.41 23.69
N PRO A 10 -14.80 26.44 24.33
CA PRO A 10 -13.41 26.12 24.02
C PRO A 10 -13.28 25.63 22.58
N SER A 11 -12.23 26.09 21.88
CA SER A 11 -11.91 25.57 20.55
C SER A 11 -11.40 24.13 20.64
N ILE A 12 -11.62 23.34 19.58
CA ILE A 12 -11.14 21.95 19.53
C ILE A 12 -9.63 21.86 19.66
N GLU A 13 -8.87 22.83 19.13
CA GLU A 13 -7.41 22.90 19.27
C GLU A 13 -6.97 23.05 20.72
N MET A 14 -7.71 23.79 21.54
CA MET A 14 -7.38 23.94 22.96
C MET A 14 -7.65 22.63 23.72
N VAL A 15 -8.73 21.92 23.38
CA VAL A 15 -9.04 20.61 23.97
C VAL A 15 -7.98 19.58 23.55
N ARG A 16 -7.53 19.60 22.29
CA ARG A 16 -6.42 18.76 21.79
C ARG A 16 -5.14 18.98 22.59
N ARG A 17 -4.72 20.23 22.79
CA ARG A 17 -3.52 20.54 23.61
C ARG A 17 -3.66 20.03 25.04
N TYR A 18 -4.84 20.16 25.64
CA TYR A 18 -5.08 19.59 26.97
C TYR A 18 -4.91 18.07 26.96
N LEU A 19 -5.48 17.36 25.97
CA LEU A 19 -5.32 15.92 25.85
C LEU A 19 -3.86 15.53 25.63
N ASP A 20 -3.12 16.21 24.77
CA ASP A 20 -1.71 15.91 24.52
C ASP A 20 -0.86 15.99 25.81
N ALA A 21 -1.20 16.90 26.72
CA ALA A 21 -0.50 17.06 27.99
C ALA A 21 -0.95 16.09 29.10
N HIS A 22 -2.19 15.60 29.08
CA HIS A 22 -2.79 14.89 30.22
C HIS A 22 -3.26 13.46 29.94
N ARG A 23 -3.40 13.07 28.67
CA ARG A 23 -3.98 11.80 28.23
C ARG A 23 -3.30 10.61 28.91
N ASP A 24 -1.98 10.55 28.88
CA ASP A 24 -1.23 9.40 29.37
C ASP A 24 -1.43 9.17 30.87
N ARG A 25 -1.60 10.25 31.64
CA ARG A 25 -1.93 10.16 33.06
C ARG A 25 -3.31 9.53 33.28
N TRP A 26 -4.31 9.93 32.50
CA TRP A 26 -5.65 9.33 32.59
C TRP A 26 -5.63 7.86 32.16
N LEU A 27 -4.87 7.53 31.11
CA LEU A 27 -4.71 6.16 30.64
C LEU A 27 -3.88 5.28 31.60
N GLN A 28 -3.33 5.78 32.70
CA GLN A 28 -2.82 4.87 33.74
C GLN A 28 -3.92 4.22 34.57
N ASP A 29 -5.14 4.78 34.54
CA ASP A 29 -6.29 4.20 35.23
C ASP A 29 -6.75 2.91 34.52
N PRO A 30 -6.81 1.76 35.22
CA PRO A 30 -7.18 0.48 34.64
C PRO A 30 -8.68 0.37 34.27
N ASN A 31 -9.52 1.28 34.78
CA ASN A 31 -10.92 1.37 34.39
C ASN A 31 -11.10 2.18 33.09
N ILE A 32 -10.19 3.09 32.76
CA ILE A 32 -10.27 3.93 31.55
C ILE A 32 -9.68 3.17 30.35
N THR A 33 -10.53 2.86 29.37
CA THR A 33 -10.17 2.12 28.13
C THR A 33 -9.97 3.05 26.95
N SER A 34 -10.59 4.22 26.95
CA SER A 34 -10.30 5.26 25.95
C SER A 34 -10.51 6.67 26.48
N ILE A 35 -9.88 7.64 25.83
CA ILE A 35 -10.11 9.07 26.04
C ILE A 35 -9.96 9.80 24.70
N GLY A 36 -10.88 10.72 24.39
CA GLY A 36 -10.88 11.51 23.16
C GLY A 36 -11.84 12.69 23.21
N ILE A 37 -12.05 13.34 22.07
CA ILE A 37 -12.92 14.51 21.93
C ILE A 37 -14.20 14.09 21.24
N GLY A 38 -15.34 14.54 21.75
CA GLY A 38 -16.65 14.35 21.13
C GLY A 38 -17.66 15.37 21.63
N TYR A 39 -18.89 15.24 21.17
CA TYR A 39 -19.99 16.05 21.68
C TYR A 39 -20.63 15.41 22.91
N LYS A 40 -20.96 16.24 23.90
CA LYS A 40 -21.63 15.77 25.11
C LYS A 40 -23.01 15.21 24.76
N LYS A 41 -23.31 13.99 25.20
CA LYS A 41 -24.66 13.42 25.05
C LYS A 41 -25.46 13.75 26.33
N TYR A 42 -26.64 14.36 26.18
CA TYR A 42 -27.51 14.70 27.32
C TYR A 42 -28.73 13.76 27.36
N GLY A 43 -29.03 13.21 28.54
CA GLY A 43 -30.22 12.39 28.78
C GLY A 43 -30.16 10.95 28.22
N GLU A 44 -31.22 10.18 28.42
CA GLU A 44 -31.37 8.81 27.90
C GLU A 44 -31.61 8.76 26.38
N THR A 45 -31.93 9.91 25.76
CA THR A 45 -32.34 10.01 24.35
C THR A 45 -31.17 10.16 23.37
N ASN A 46 -29.92 10.29 23.86
CA ASN A 46 -28.73 10.52 23.01
C ASN A 46 -28.85 11.74 22.07
N GLU A 47 -29.67 12.73 22.42
CA GLU A 47 -29.84 13.90 21.55
C GLU A 47 -28.52 14.66 21.37
N PRO A 48 -28.14 15.01 20.12
CA PRO A 48 -26.87 15.64 19.84
C PRO A 48 -26.83 17.04 20.47
N SER A 49 -25.86 17.27 21.36
CA SER A 49 -25.47 18.62 21.73
C SER A 49 -24.34 19.10 20.82
N ASN A 50 -24.16 20.42 20.73
CA ASN A 50 -22.98 21.01 20.10
C ASN A 50 -21.91 21.36 21.16
N ASP A 51 -22.03 20.82 22.37
CA ASP A 51 -21.08 21.10 23.46
C ASP A 51 -19.90 20.15 23.35
N LEU A 52 -18.76 20.65 22.87
CA LEU A 52 -17.50 19.91 22.88
C LEU A 52 -17.13 19.48 24.30
N CYS A 53 -16.75 18.21 24.45
CA CYS A 53 -16.36 17.64 25.72
C CYS A 53 -15.21 16.63 25.57
N ILE A 54 -14.55 16.36 26.69
CA ILE A 54 -13.60 15.24 26.79
C ILE A 54 -14.39 14.00 27.18
N GLN A 55 -14.40 13.00 26.29
CA GLN A 55 -15.11 11.75 26.51
C GLN A 55 -14.16 10.64 26.96
N PHE A 56 -14.45 10.08 28.13
CA PHE A 56 -13.79 8.93 28.70
C PHE A 56 -14.62 7.69 28.46
N THR A 57 -14.03 6.62 27.94
CA THR A 57 -14.64 5.29 27.98
C THR A 57 -14.10 4.53 29.17
N VAL A 58 -15.00 3.94 29.97
CA VAL A 58 -14.68 3.10 31.12
C VAL A 58 -15.22 1.68 30.95
N LYS A 59 -14.57 0.71 31.59
CA LYS A 59 -15.06 -0.68 31.66
C LYS A 59 -16.35 -0.77 32.47
N LYS A 60 -16.42 -0.02 33.57
CA LYS A 60 -17.59 0.00 34.47
C LYS A 60 -17.80 1.41 35.03
N LYS A 61 -19.01 1.95 34.88
CA LYS A 61 -19.49 3.14 35.58
C LYS A 61 -19.94 2.78 36.99
N GLY A 62 -19.67 3.69 37.91
CA GLY A 62 -20.08 3.55 39.29
C GLY A 62 -19.43 4.60 40.17
N ASP A 63 -19.86 4.65 41.42
CA ASP A 63 -19.17 5.43 42.44
C ASP A 63 -17.72 4.90 42.58
N PRO A 64 -16.69 5.76 42.51
CA PRO A 64 -15.30 5.31 42.60
C PRO A 64 -14.98 4.53 43.88
N GLY A 65 -15.62 4.85 45.01
CA GLY A 65 -15.43 4.13 46.26
C GLY A 65 -16.00 2.71 46.19
N LEU A 66 -17.18 2.54 45.57
CA LEU A 66 -17.76 1.22 45.33
C LEU A 66 -16.93 0.39 44.35
N LEU A 67 -16.46 1.00 43.26
CA LEU A 67 -15.60 0.31 42.28
C LEU A 67 -14.26 -0.13 42.88
N GLN A 68 -13.65 0.71 43.72
CA GLN A 68 -12.45 0.33 44.47
C GLN A 68 -12.69 -0.84 45.43
N ALA A 69 -13.85 -0.87 46.09
CA ALA A 69 -14.25 -1.98 46.96
C ALA A 69 -14.45 -3.30 46.17
N GLU A 70 -14.82 -3.21 44.89
CA GLU A 70 -14.88 -4.34 43.96
C GLU A 70 -13.51 -4.70 43.33
N GLY A 71 -12.43 -4.05 43.76
CA GLY A 71 -11.07 -4.31 43.29
C GLY A 71 -10.68 -3.56 42.00
N ILE A 72 -11.52 -2.64 41.52
CA ILE A 72 -11.21 -1.79 40.38
C ILE A 72 -10.56 -0.50 40.90
N ALA A 73 -9.22 -0.44 40.84
CA ALA A 73 -8.46 0.74 41.23
C ALA A 73 -8.73 1.88 40.25
N THR A 74 -9.65 2.80 40.57
CA THR A 74 -10.04 3.90 39.69
C THR A 74 -10.14 5.22 40.43
N HIS A 75 -9.86 6.33 39.74
CA HIS A 75 -9.94 7.69 40.28
C HIS A 75 -11.19 8.43 39.77
N PRO A 76 -11.77 9.35 40.57
CA PRO A 76 -12.87 10.18 40.10
C PRO A 76 -12.47 11.02 38.88
N ILE A 77 -13.28 10.96 37.82
CA ILE A 77 -13.17 11.85 36.67
C ILE A 77 -13.90 13.15 37.04
N THR A 78 -13.20 14.28 36.95
CA THR A 78 -13.75 15.60 37.27
C THR A 78 -14.80 16.02 36.22
N PRO A 79 -15.96 16.61 36.59
CA PRO A 79 -17.02 16.99 35.64
C PRO A 79 -16.60 17.97 34.53
N GLU A 80 -15.51 18.71 34.77
CA GLU A 80 -14.90 19.62 33.82
C GLU A 80 -13.37 19.63 34.00
N CYS A 81 -12.65 19.90 32.92
CA CYS A 81 -11.21 20.12 32.92
C CYS A 81 -10.91 21.59 32.65
N THR A 82 -9.93 22.15 33.35
CA THR A 82 -9.47 23.53 33.11
C THR A 82 -8.41 23.55 32.01
N LEU A 83 -8.66 24.33 30.96
CA LEU A 83 -7.75 24.55 29.84
C LEU A 83 -6.70 25.63 30.19
N GLU A 84 -5.67 25.76 29.34
CA GLU A 84 -4.54 26.68 29.57
C GLU A 84 -4.94 28.15 29.75
N ASP A 85 -6.02 28.59 29.10
CA ASP A 85 -6.56 29.95 29.20
C ASP A 85 -7.51 30.15 30.40
N GLY A 86 -7.69 29.12 31.22
CA GLY A 86 -8.61 29.11 32.35
C GLY A 86 -10.09 28.95 31.96
N SER A 87 -10.40 28.63 30.70
CA SER A 87 -11.73 28.13 30.32
C SER A 87 -11.92 26.68 30.81
N ALA A 88 -13.18 26.26 30.93
CA ALA A 88 -13.52 24.91 31.35
C ALA A 88 -14.11 24.15 30.15
N VAL A 89 -13.67 22.91 29.96
CA VAL A 89 -14.27 21.96 29.03
C VAL A 89 -14.99 20.88 29.83
N PRO A 90 -16.27 20.57 29.57
CA PRO A 90 -16.97 19.51 30.27
C PRO A 90 -16.35 18.14 29.95
N THR A 91 -16.51 17.20 30.88
CA THR A 91 -16.22 15.79 30.64
C THR A 91 -17.51 15.00 30.49
N ASP A 92 -17.41 13.87 29.81
CA ASP A 92 -18.47 12.87 29.71
C ASP A 92 -17.87 11.46 29.86
N ILE A 93 -18.63 10.56 30.45
CA ILE A 93 -18.20 9.20 30.79
C ILE A 93 -19.11 8.23 30.05
N LEU A 94 -18.52 7.36 29.25
CA LEU A 94 -19.17 6.33 28.44
C LEU A 94 -18.78 4.96 29.00
N GLU A 95 -19.72 4.04 29.13
CA GLU A 95 -19.43 2.64 29.51
C GLU A 95 -19.53 1.80 28.26
N ARG A 96 -18.39 1.27 27.77
CA ARG A 96 -18.28 0.53 26.52
C ARG A 96 -17.08 -0.41 26.53
N GLU A 97 -17.17 -1.50 25.80
CA GLU A 97 -16.10 -2.49 25.62
C GLU A 97 -15.87 -2.76 24.13
N TYR A 98 -14.72 -2.30 23.65
CA TYR A 98 -14.25 -2.56 22.29
C TYR A 98 -13.41 -3.84 22.24
N LYS A 99 -13.53 -4.57 21.14
CA LYS A 99 -12.60 -5.66 20.79
C LYS A 99 -12.12 -5.49 19.36
N PRO A 100 -10.89 -5.95 19.06
CA PRO A 100 -10.48 -6.11 17.67
C PRO A 100 -11.54 -6.89 16.90
N SER A 101 -11.90 -6.43 15.71
CA SER A 101 -13.01 -7.02 14.94
C SER A 101 -12.64 -8.35 14.27
N TRP A 102 -11.61 -9.07 14.73
CA TRP A 102 -11.25 -10.41 14.23
C TRP A 102 -11.74 -11.57 15.12
N GLN A 103 -12.53 -11.30 16.17
CA GLN A 103 -13.01 -12.32 17.11
C GLN A 103 -13.30 -13.65 16.39
N ILE A 104 -12.73 -14.75 16.90
CA ILE A 104 -12.93 -16.10 16.37
C ILE A 104 -14.42 -16.24 16.08
N ILE A 105 -14.76 -16.31 14.80
CA ILE A 105 -16.14 -16.44 14.37
C ILE A 105 -16.56 -17.84 14.82
N GLU A 106 -17.09 -17.94 16.03
CA GLU A 106 -17.87 -19.11 16.43
C GLU A 106 -18.96 -19.27 15.38
N ARG A 107 -19.08 -20.48 14.83
CA ARG A 107 -19.97 -20.84 13.70
C ARG A 107 -21.33 -20.15 13.79
N PHE A 108 -21.44 -18.92 13.29
CA PHE A 108 -22.73 -18.32 13.02
C PHE A 108 -23.19 -18.90 11.70
N ASP A 109 -24.11 -19.83 11.88
CA ASP A 109 -24.93 -20.54 10.94
C ASP A 109 -24.76 -20.18 9.46
N ARG A 110 -24.42 -21.21 8.68
CA ARG A 110 -24.65 -21.34 7.23
C ARG A 110 -26.13 -21.16 6.81
N ALA A 111 -27.01 -20.68 7.69
CA ALA A 111 -28.46 -20.75 7.55
C ALA A 111 -29.12 -19.49 6.98
N PHE A 112 -28.37 -18.52 6.45
CA PHE A 112 -28.97 -17.44 5.68
C PHE A 112 -28.15 -17.13 4.43
N VAL A 113 -28.48 -17.86 3.36
CA VAL A 113 -28.10 -17.57 1.98
C VAL A 113 -29.38 -17.09 1.30
N PRO A 114 -29.56 -15.77 1.06
CA PRO A 114 -30.61 -15.30 0.18
C PRO A 114 -30.50 -16.00 -1.18
N GLU A 115 -31.64 -16.42 -1.73
CA GLU A 115 -31.74 -17.27 -2.93
C GLU A 115 -31.33 -16.56 -4.24
N ASP A 116 -31.11 -15.25 -4.17
CA ASP A 116 -30.57 -14.41 -5.24
C ASP A 116 -29.11 -14.11 -4.91
N VAL A 117 -28.13 -14.54 -5.71
CA VAL A 117 -26.67 -14.49 -5.39
C VAL A 117 -26.14 -13.03 -5.36
N PRO A 118 -25.79 -12.41 -4.20
CA PRO A 118 -25.49 -10.98 -4.17
C PRO A 118 -24.23 -10.63 -3.32
N ASP A 119 -23.10 -10.25 -3.90
CA ASP A 119 -21.87 -9.69 -3.26
C ASP A 119 -21.14 -10.45 -2.11
N TYR A 120 -21.82 -10.98 -1.09
CA TYR A 120 -21.17 -11.64 0.06
C TYR A 120 -20.40 -12.91 -0.34
N LEU A 121 -20.83 -13.60 -1.41
CA LEU A 121 -20.12 -14.75 -1.97
C LEU A 121 -18.88 -14.35 -2.76
N ILE A 122 -18.81 -13.12 -3.29
CA ILE A 122 -17.64 -12.63 -4.03
C ILE A 122 -16.55 -12.25 -3.04
N ARG A 123 -16.92 -11.53 -1.98
CA ARG A 123 -16.00 -11.07 -0.92
C ARG A 123 -15.27 -12.22 -0.23
N ARG A 124 -15.91 -13.38 -0.09
CA ARG A 124 -15.39 -14.52 0.67
C ARG A 124 -14.81 -15.66 -0.17
N LYS A 125 -14.80 -15.54 -1.49
CA LYS A 125 -14.21 -16.55 -2.39
C LYS A 125 -12.88 -16.08 -2.94
N ARG A 126 -12.17 -16.99 -3.58
CA ARG A 126 -10.99 -16.66 -4.38
C ARG A 126 -11.41 -15.78 -5.56
N ASN A 127 -10.75 -14.63 -5.71
CA ASN A 127 -10.94 -13.70 -6.82
C ASN A 127 -9.64 -13.66 -7.63
N ASP A 128 -9.70 -13.91 -8.94
CA ASP A 128 -8.48 -13.87 -9.78
C ASP A 128 -7.81 -12.50 -9.75
N VAL A 129 -8.63 -11.44 -9.82
CA VAL A 129 -8.24 -10.04 -9.63
C VAL A 129 -8.51 -9.64 -8.18
N LEU A 130 -7.50 -9.11 -7.52
CA LEU A 130 -7.59 -8.61 -6.15
C LEU A 130 -8.26 -7.24 -6.15
N SER A 131 -9.29 -7.07 -5.33
CA SER A 131 -9.99 -5.78 -5.17
C SER A 131 -10.22 -5.49 -3.69
N PRO A 132 -10.13 -4.24 -3.23
CA PRO A 132 -10.47 -3.88 -1.86
C PRO A 132 -11.90 -4.24 -1.47
N GLY A 133 -12.10 -4.56 -0.20
CA GLY A 133 -13.38 -5.02 0.36
C GLY A 133 -13.60 -6.54 0.30
N ILE A 134 -12.68 -7.30 -0.31
CA ILE A 134 -12.69 -8.78 -0.30
C ILE A 134 -11.84 -9.33 0.84
N SER A 135 -11.89 -10.64 1.04
CA SER A 135 -11.17 -11.26 2.13
C SER A 135 -9.69 -11.52 1.90
N VAL A 136 -8.92 -11.28 2.94
CA VAL A 136 -7.47 -11.55 2.99
C VAL A 136 -7.09 -11.94 4.42
N SER A 137 -6.03 -12.72 4.60
CA SER A 137 -5.39 -12.90 5.91
C SER A 137 -4.03 -13.57 5.77
N ASN A 138 -3.22 -13.49 6.82
CA ASN A 138 -2.12 -14.43 7.04
C ASN A 138 -2.64 -15.89 7.05
N TYR A 139 -1.85 -16.85 6.58
CA TYR A 139 -2.22 -18.27 6.64
C TYR A 139 -2.42 -18.82 8.07
N ARG A 140 -1.88 -18.14 9.09
CA ARG A 140 -2.04 -18.47 10.51
C ARG A 140 -3.27 -17.83 11.14
N GLU A 141 -3.80 -16.79 10.51
CA GLU A 141 -4.92 -16.00 11.04
C GLU A 141 -6.25 -16.46 10.44
N SER A 142 -7.36 -15.92 10.96
CA SER A 142 -8.70 -16.29 10.50
C SER A 142 -9.03 -15.63 9.15
N ALA A 143 -9.26 -14.32 9.19
CA ALA A 143 -9.98 -13.59 8.18
C ALA A 143 -10.05 -12.09 8.51
N GLY A 144 -9.65 -11.26 7.55
CA GLY A 144 -10.01 -9.85 7.52
C GLY A 144 -10.36 -9.38 6.12
N THR A 145 -10.24 -8.06 5.92
CA THR A 145 -10.57 -7.37 4.68
C THR A 145 -9.31 -6.78 4.03
N LEU A 146 -9.19 -6.92 2.71
CA LEU A 146 -8.23 -6.19 1.88
C LEU A 146 -8.68 -4.72 1.89
N GLY A 147 -7.92 -3.85 2.55
CA GLY A 147 -8.33 -2.47 2.79
C GLY A 147 -8.26 -1.57 1.57
N THR A 148 -7.06 -1.53 0.97
CA THR A 148 -6.81 -0.89 -0.31
C THR A 148 -5.49 -1.40 -0.90
N VAL A 149 -5.25 -1.12 -2.17
CA VAL A 149 -3.92 -1.18 -2.75
C VAL A 149 -3.16 0.09 -2.37
N VAL A 150 -1.87 -0.06 -2.04
CA VAL A 150 -0.94 1.02 -1.73
C VAL A 150 0.38 0.77 -2.45
N TYR A 151 1.22 1.80 -2.53
CA TYR A 151 2.51 1.76 -3.21
C TYR A 151 3.63 1.98 -2.23
N ASP A 152 4.67 1.14 -2.32
CA ASP A 152 5.88 1.31 -1.52
C ASP A 152 6.58 2.61 -1.90
N ASN A 153 6.90 3.48 -0.94
CA ASN A 153 7.54 4.76 -1.24
C ASN A 153 8.98 4.64 -1.75
N ASP A 154 9.67 3.55 -1.41
CA ASP A 154 11.05 3.32 -1.78
C ASP A 154 11.14 2.64 -3.16
N THR A 155 10.19 1.76 -3.49
CA THR A 155 10.25 0.93 -4.70
C THR A 155 9.20 1.26 -5.76
N GLY A 156 8.09 1.89 -5.37
CA GLY A 156 6.89 2.06 -6.21
C GLY A 156 6.15 0.75 -6.49
N ASP A 157 6.47 -0.36 -5.81
CA ASP A 157 5.77 -1.62 -6.03
C ASP A 157 4.38 -1.58 -5.34
N PRO A 158 3.32 -2.09 -6.00
CA PRO A 158 1.99 -2.19 -5.41
C PRO A 158 1.95 -3.28 -4.33
N MET A 159 1.17 -3.01 -3.29
CA MET A 159 1.03 -3.82 -2.09
C MET A 159 -0.42 -3.80 -1.60
N ILE A 160 -0.80 -4.83 -0.84
CA ILE A 160 -2.08 -4.86 -0.13
C ILE A 160 -1.88 -4.20 1.25
N LEU A 161 -2.77 -3.28 1.63
CA LEU A 161 -2.90 -2.76 2.98
C LEU A 161 -4.05 -3.44 3.73
N SER A 162 -3.81 -3.86 4.98
CA SER A 162 -4.84 -4.29 5.93
C SER A 162 -4.34 -4.09 7.37
N ASN A 163 -5.03 -4.62 8.38
CA ASN A 163 -4.58 -4.52 9.78
C ASN A 163 -3.39 -5.45 10.10
N TRP A 164 -2.64 -5.10 11.12
CA TRP A 164 -1.59 -5.96 11.68
C TRP A 164 -2.18 -7.27 12.16
N HIS A 165 -3.31 -7.25 12.87
CA HIS A 165 -3.92 -8.49 13.36
C HIS A 165 -4.55 -9.36 12.26
N VAL A 166 -4.66 -8.86 11.02
CA VAL A 166 -5.17 -9.62 9.87
C VAL A 166 -4.03 -10.27 9.09
N LEU A 167 -2.94 -9.52 8.86
CA LEU A 167 -1.80 -9.97 8.04
C LEU A 167 -0.62 -10.52 8.86
N GLN A 168 -0.58 -10.26 10.17
CA GLN A 168 0.44 -10.82 11.06
C GLN A 168 -0.21 -11.54 12.25
N GLY A 169 -0.93 -10.82 13.10
CA GLY A 169 -1.45 -11.36 14.36
C GLY A 169 -0.37 -11.73 15.37
N ASP A 170 -0.79 -12.29 16.50
CA ASP A 170 0.03 -12.49 17.71
C ASP A 170 1.15 -13.54 17.53
N ASP A 171 0.97 -14.45 16.57
CA ASP A 171 1.88 -15.55 16.27
C ASP A 171 2.51 -15.46 14.86
N GLY A 172 2.25 -14.37 14.12
CA GLY A 172 2.77 -14.19 12.77
C GLY A 172 4.10 -13.44 12.73
N GLU A 173 4.82 -13.65 11.62
CA GLU A 173 6.15 -13.10 11.39
C GLU A 173 6.25 -12.45 10.00
N ILE A 174 7.10 -11.43 9.87
CA ILE A 174 7.43 -10.84 8.56
C ILE A 174 7.94 -11.95 7.62
N GLY A 175 7.44 -11.96 6.39
CA GLY A 175 7.72 -12.99 5.38
C GLY A 175 6.62 -14.05 5.27
N ASP A 176 5.71 -14.16 6.24
CA ASP A 176 4.59 -15.09 6.20
C ASP A 176 3.73 -14.93 4.94
N ALA A 177 3.20 -16.04 4.45
CA ALA A 177 2.32 -16.06 3.28
C ALA A 177 0.97 -15.41 3.58
N ILE A 178 0.55 -14.50 2.72
CA ILE A 178 -0.79 -13.91 2.78
C ILE A 178 -1.68 -14.59 1.75
N LEU A 179 -2.92 -14.93 2.15
CA LEU A 179 -3.87 -15.67 1.34
C LEU A 179 -5.10 -14.82 0.99
N GLN A 180 -5.60 -14.99 -0.25
CA GLN A 180 -6.88 -14.49 -0.72
C GLN A 180 -7.66 -15.66 -1.35
N PRO A 181 -8.76 -16.12 -0.75
CA PRO A 181 -9.37 -15.59 0.47
C PRO A 181 -8.56 -15.98 1.73
N GLY A 182 -8.87 -15.38 2.88
CA GLY A 182 -8.26 -15.77 4.16
C GLY A 182 -8.63 -17.22 4.58
N PRO A 183 -7.87 -17.86 5.51
CA PRO A 183 -8.09 -19.26 5.88
C PRO A 183 -9.51 -19.64 6.31
N TYR A 184 -10.19 -18.78 7.07
CA TYR A 184 -11.57 -19.01 7.51
C TYR A 184 -12.56 -19.11 6.34
N ASP A 185 -12.26 -18.44 5.23
CA ASP A 185 -13.06 -18.49 4.00
C ASP A 185 -12.64 -19.64 3.05
N GLY A 186 -11.71 -20.49 3.48
CA GLY A 186 -11.25 -21.64 2.71
C GLY A 186 -9.97 -21.41 1.91
N GLY A 187 -9.24 -20.33 2.17
CA GLY A 187 -7.93 -20.07 1.57
C GLY A 187 -6.91 -21.14 1.91
N ARG A 188 -6.12 -21.56 0.91
CA ARG A 188 -5.07 -22.59 1.03
C ARG A 188 -3.76 -22.09 0.47
N MET A 189 -2.68 -22.23 1.26
CA MET A 189 -1.33 -21.79 0.87
C MET A 189 -0.91 -22.24 -0.53
N ALA A 190 -1.22 -23.47 -0.92
CA ALA A 190 -0.81 -24.03 -2.21
C ALA A 190 -1.47 -23.38 -3.45
N GLN A 191 -2.55 -22.61 -3.29
CA GLN A 191 -3.38 -22.11 -4.40
C GLN A 191 -3.73 -20.63 -4.29
N ASP A 192 -3.80 -20.12 -3.07
CA ASP A 192 -4.44 -18.85 -2.75
C ASP A 192 -3.47 -17.81 -2.23
N GLN A 193 -2.17 -18.12 -2.21
CA GLN A 193 -1.15 -17.14 -1.85
C GLN A 193 -1.20 -15.94 -2.81
N VAL A 194 -1.18 -14.74 -2.23
CA VAL A 194 -1.10 -13.47 -2.98
C VAL A 194 0.24 -12.79 -2.84
N GLY A 195 1.02 -13.13 -1.82
CA GLY A 195 2.33 -12.53 -1.56
C GLY A 195 2.81 -12.87 -0.15
N SER A 196 3.77 -12.09 0.32
CA SER A 196 4.40 -12.22 1.63
C SER A 196 4.27 -10.94 2.43
N LEU A 197 4.04 -11.07 3.74
CA LEU A 197 4.04 -9.96 4.68
C LEU A 197 5.38 -9.22 4.65
N VAL A 198 5.37 -7.89 4.47
CA VAL A 198 6.60 -7.09 4.34
C VAL A 198 6.85 -6.21 5.55
N ARG A 199 5.84 -5.46 5.97
CA ARG A 199 5.92 -4.53 7.11
C ARG A 199 4.60 -4.53 7.86
N SER A 200 4.69 -4.22 9.15
CA SER A 200 3.53 -4.23 10.03
C SER A 200 3.79 -3.38 11.27
N HIS A 201 2.72 -2.94 11.93
CA HIS A 201 2.78 -2.18 13.16
C HIS A 201 1.50 -2.37 13.98
N VAL A 202 1.67 -2.55 15.30
CA VAL A 202 0.59 -2.44 16.28
C VAL A 202 1.05 -1.55 17.45
N GLY A 203 0.40 -0.41 17.61
CA GLY A 203 0.76 0.60 18.62
C GLY A 203 0.13 1.95 18.34
N ARG A 204 0.70 3.03 18.89
CA ARG A 204 0.11 4.37 18.79
C ARG A 204 -0.09 4.85 17.35
N ASP A 205 0.74 4.40 16.42
CA ASP A 205 0.64 4.81 15.02
C ASP A 205 -0.38 3.99 14.21
N GLY A 206 -0.97 2.95 14.80
CA GLY A 206 -2.04 2.17 14.19
C GLY A 206 -1.92 0.67 14.42
N ASP A 207 -2.90 -0.04 13.87
CA ASP A 207 -2.96 -1.49 13.69
C ASP A 207 -2.98 -1.74 12.18
N CYS A 208 -1.82 -1.96 11.59
CA CYS A 208 -1.66 -1.94 10.14
C CYS A 208 -0.53 -2.83 9.65
N ALA A 209 -0.66 -3.35 8.44
CA ALA A 209 0.34 -4.16 7.77
C ALA A 209 0.20 -4.11 6.25
N VAL A 210 1.31 -4.34 5.57
CA VAL A 210 1.38 -4.44 4.10
C VAL A 210 2.05 -5.72 3.65
N CYS A 211 1.53 -6.31 2.58
CA CYS A 211 2.13 -7.46 1.91
C CYS A 211 2.34 -7.21 0.42
N THR A 212 3.27 -7.95 -0.18
CA THR A 212 3.49 -7.92 -1.63
C THR A 212 2.26 -8.43 -2.39
N ILE A 213 2.19 -8.06 -3.67
CA ILE A 213 1.31 -8.70 -4.66
C ILE A 213 2.20 -9.47 -5.64
N GLU A 214 2.05 -10.79 -5.68
CA GLU A 214 2.88 -11.73 -6.43
C GLU A 214 2.03 -12.63 -7.31
N ASP A 215 2.35 -12.67 -8.62
CA ASP A 215 1.65 -13.51 -9.61
C ASP A 215 0.11 -13.37 -9.58
N ARG A 216 -0.40 -12.18 -9.21
CA ARG A 216 -1.82 -11.82 -9.14
C ARG A 216 -2.07 -10.46 -9.78
N GLU A 217 -3.22 -10.33 -10.45
CA GLU A 217 -3.73 -9.06 -10.94
C GLU A 217 -4.48 -8.34 -9.81
N TYR A 218 -4.57 -7.01 -9.90
CA TYR A 218 -5.30 -6.20 -8.93
C TYR A 218 -6.06 -5.07 -9.63
N ASP A 219 -7.12 -4.62 -8.96
CA ASP A 219 -7.92 -3.44 -9.25
C ASP A 219 -8.02 -2.65 -7.95
N GLU A 220 -7.79 -1.34 -8.02
CA GLU A 220 -7.80 -0.45 -6.86
C GLU A 220 -9.23 -0.06 -6.46
N THR A 221 -10.21 -0.31 -7.33
CA THR A 221 -11.62 0.00 -7.11
C THR A 221 -12.17 -0.81 -5.95
N ILE A 222 -12.64 -0.10 -4.92
CA ILE A 222 -13.22 -0.68 -3.71
C ILE A 222 -14.58 -1.29 -4.07
N LEU A 223 -14.73 -2.58 -3.78
CA LEU A 223 -15.91 -3.35 -4.18
C LEU A 223 -17.21 -2.76 -3.60
N GLY A 224 -18.15 -2.41 -4.46
CA GLY A 224 -19.46 -1.84 -4.08
C GLY A 224 -19.45 -0.32 -3.86
N MET A 225 -18.32 0.36 -4.10
CA MET A 225 -18.21 1.81 -3.99
C MET A 225 -17.85 2.48 -5.31
N ASP A 226 -17.37 1.73 -6.30
CA ASP A 226 -16.92 2.23 -7.62
C ASP A 226 -15.86 3.35 -7.54
N LEU A 227 -15.09 3.36 -6.44
CA LEU A 227 -14.04 4.35 -6.16
C LEU A 227 -12.77 3.67 -5.66
N HIS A 228 -11.63 4.29 -5.96
CA HIS A 228 -10.35 3.96 -5.33
C HIS A 228 -9.86 5.15 -4.51
N ALA A 229 -9.01 4.87 -3.54
CA ALA A 229 -8.48 5.90 -2.66
C ALA A 229 -7.30 6.62 -3.31
N GLU A 230 -7.41 7.93 -3.51
CA GLU A 230 -6.38 8.77 -4.12
C GLU A 230 -5.83 9.81 -3.13
N GLN A 231 -6.69 10.28 -2.22
CA GLN A 231 -6.40 11.38 -1.31
C GLN A 231 -6.52 10.94 0.15
N VAL A 232 -5.91 11.72 1.04
CA VAL A 232 -5.93 11.49 2.49
C VAL A 232 -6.41 12.74 3.21
N ALA A 233 -7.42 12.61 4.07
CA ALA A 233 -7.85 13.66 4.98
C ALA A 233 -7.88 13.16 6.43
N ASP A 234 -7.80 14.10 7.38
CA ASP A 234 -8.07 13.76 8.77
C ASP A 234 -9.58 13.76 9.02
N PRO A 235 -10.07 12.88 9.91
CA PRO A 235 -11.46 12.88 10.35
C PRO A 235 -11.80 14.13 11.19
N GLU A 236 -12.93 14.74 10.90
CA GLU A 236 -13.57 15.75 11.75
C GLU A 236 -14.90 15.25 12.32
N LEU A 237 -15.32 15.82 13.46
CA LEU A 237 -16.58 15.44 14.09
C LEU A 237 -17.77 15.76 13.16
N GLY A 238 -18.62 14.77 12.91
CA GLY A 238 -19.80 14.90 12.05
C GLY A 238 -19.56 14.57 10.57
N ASP A 239 -18.31 14.30 10.17
CA ASP A 239 -18.02 13.84 8.80
C ASP A 239 -18.80 12.56 8.49
N LYS A 240 -19.43 12.53 7.32
CA LYS A 240 -20.07 11.33 6.80
C LYS A 240 -19.03 10.44 6.13
N VAL A 241 -19.00 9.18 6.52
CA VAL A 241 -18.02 8.20 6.02
C VAL A 241 -18.70 6.91 5.60
N TRP A 242 -17.98 6.11 4.84
CA TRP A 242 -18.43 4.81 4.38
C TRP A 242 -17.25 3.89 4.14
N LYS A 243 -17.48 2.59 4.29
CA LYS A 243 -16.46 1.56 4.08
C LYS A 243 -17.05 0.39 3.33
N SER A 244 -16.17 -0.46 2.81
CA SER A 244 -16.52 -1.75 2.23
C SER A 244 -15.77 -2.88 2.94
N GLY A 245 -16.51 -3.70 3.67
CA GLY A 245 -15.99 -4.81 4.47
C GLY A 245 -16.33 -6.19 3.89
N ARG A 246 -15.48 -7.18 4.16
CA ARG A 246 -15.72 -8.60 3.87
C ARG A 246 -17.03 -9.11 4.46
N THR A 247 -17.39 -8.65 5.66
CA THR A 247 -18.51 -9.21 6.44
C THR A 247 -19.77 -8.38 6.29
N THR A 248 -19.70 -7.07 6.57
CA THR A 248 -20.88 -6.19 6.50
C THR A 248 -21.14 -5.62 5.12
N GLY A 249 -20.23 -5.82 4.14
CA GLY A 249 -20.33 -5.16 2.84
C GLY A 249 -20.15 -3.65 2.98
N VAL A 250 -20.91 -2.88 2.20
CA VAL A 250 -20.87 -1.42 2.25
C VAL A 250 -21.70 -0.92 3.42
N THR A 251 -21.06 -0.17 4.33
CA THR A 251 -21.70 0.40 5.51
C THR A 251 -21.37 1.88 5.65
N HIS A 252 -22.27 2.63 6.25
CA HIS A 252 -22.18 4.08 6.37
C HIS A 252 -22.16 4.52 7.84
N GLY A 253 -21.42 5.59 8.11
CA GLY A 253 -21.26 6.09 9.46
C GLY A 253 -21.01 7.59 9.52
N ILE A 254 -21.01 8.11 10.73
CA ILE A 254 -20.75 9.50 11.07
C ILE A 254 -19.64 9.52 12.13
N ILE A 255 -18.64 10.37 11.96
CA ILE A 255 -17.53 10.47 12.91
C ILE A 255 -18.03 11.10 14.22
N SER A 256 -18.05 10.30 15.30
CA SER A 256 -18.62 10.69 16.59
C SER A 256 -17.57 11.17 17.59
N ARG A 257 -16.33 10.66 17.47
CA ARG A 257 -15.19 11.06 18.32
C ARG A 257 -13.89 11.09 17.54
N VAL A 258 -13.03 12.05 17.87
CA VAL A 258 -11.69 12.22 17.30
C VAL A 258 -10.64 12.29 18.41
N ASP A 259 -9.37 12.15 18.04
CA ASP A 259 -8.23 12.22 18.96
C ASP A 259 -8.34 11.21 20.10
N VAL A 260 -8.90 10.03 19.78
CA VAL A 260 -9.11 8.95 20.73
C VAL A 260 -7.82 8.14 20.87
N VAL A 261 -7.46 7.77 22.10
CA VAL A 261 -6.55 6.62 22.30
C VAL A 261 -7.34 5.45 22.83
N THR A 262 -7.32 4.34 22.09
CA THR A 262 -8.06 3.12 22.41
C THR A 262 -7.11 2.05 22.93
N LYS A 263 -7.41 1.47 24.10
CA LYS A 263 -6.67 0.33 24.66
C LYS A 263 -7.33 -0.98 24.29
N LEU A 264 -6.62 -1.86 23.59
CA LEU A 264 -7.09 -3.20 23.25
C LEU A 264 -6.06 -4.26 23.62
N TYR A 265 -6.53 -5.45 23.92
CA TYR A 265 -5.71 -6.63 24.13
C TYR A 265 -5.53 -7.38 22.80
N TYR A 266 -4.27 -7.60 22.40
CA TYR A 266 -3.89 -8.17 21.10
C TYR A 266 -3.35 -9.60 21.16
N GLY A 267 -3.61 -10.32 22.27
CA GLY A 267 -3.10 -11.68 22.48
C GLY A 267 -2.05 -11.74 23.58
N ILE A 268 -1.57 -12.95 23.87
CA ILE A 268 -0.70 -13.22 25.01
C ILE A 268 0.72 -12.70 24.75
N ASN A 269 1.21 -12.83 23.51
CA ASN A 269 2.57 -12.42 23.16
C ASN A 269 2.67 -10.89 23.01
N THR A 270 1.60 -10.26 22.51
CA THR A 270 1.54 -8.82 22.28
C THR A 270 1.05 -8.09 23.53
N GLY A 271 0.00 -8.56 24.19
CA GLY A 271 -0.62 -7.91 25.34
C GLY A 271 -1.44 -6.68 24.96
N ILE A 272 -1.56 -5.74 25.90
CA ILE A 272 -2.34 -4.51 25.68
C ILE A 272 -1.55 -3.53 24.80
N ARG A 273 -2.23 -2.93 23.81
CA ARG A 273 -1.70 -1.85 22.98
C ARG A 273 -2.64 -0.65 23.01
N GLU A 274 -2.03 0.52 22.92
CA GLU A 274 -2.71 1.81 22.81
C GLU A 274 -2.62 2.28 21.36
N ILE A 275 -3.76 2.57 20.74
CA ILE A 275 -3.84 2.98 19.33
C ILE A 275 -4.45 4.38 19.25
N TYR A 276 -3.83 5.27 18.47
CA TYR A 276 -4.43 6.56 18.13
C TYR A 276 -5.48 6.39 17.05
N SER A 277 -6.71 6.75 17.37
CA SER A 277 -7.90 6.36 16.61
C SER A 277 -9.00 7.42 16.65
N PHE A 278 -10.05 7.18 15.87
CA PHE A 278 -11.31 7.91 15.92
C PHE A 278 -12.48 6.91 15.96
N GLU A 279 -13.65 7.38 16.36
CA GLU A 279 -14.88 6.60 16.50
C GLU A 279 -15.89 7.01 15.43
N VAL A 280 -16.61 6.02 14.91
CA VAL A 280 -17.67 6.17 13.91
C VAL A 280 -18.93 5.55 14.48
N GLU A 281 -20.03 6.31 14.51
CA GLU A 281 -21.37 5.80 14.83
C GLU A 281 -22.16 5.52 13.54
N PRO A 282 -23.17 4.62 13.54
CA PRO A 282 -23.99 4.34 12.37
C PRO A 282 -24.68 5.58 11.79
N ASP A 283 -24.71 5.71 10.47
CA ASP A 283 -25.46 6.77 9.78
C ASP A 283 -26.96 6.40 9.74
N PRO A 284 -27.85 7.12 10.44
CA PRO A 284 -29.27 6.79 10.47
C PRO A 284 -29.96 6.98 9.12
N ASP A 285 -29.40 7.79 8.22
CA ASP A 285 -29.93 7.99 6.87
C ASP A 285 -29.66 6.77 5.98
N TYR A 286 -28.68 5.93 6.34
CA TYR A 286 -28.25 4.76 5.58
C TYR A 286 -27.98 3.56 6.52
N PRO A 287 -29.03 2.99 7.13
CA PRO A 287 -28.87 1.94 8.13
C PRO A 287 -28.21 0.70 7.52
N ALA A 288 -27.21 0.17 8.23
CA ALA A 288 -26.57 -1.09 7.86
C ALA A 288 -27.54 -2.28 8.02
N ASP A 289 -27.30 -3.36 7.28
CA ASP A 289 -27.99 -4.62 7.53
C ASP A 289 -27.76 -5.03 8.99
N ARG A 290 -28.85 -5.35 9.71
CA ARG A 290 -28.87 -5.67 11.16
C ARG A 290 -28.45 -4.52 12.10
N GLY A 291 -28.19 -3.33 11.57
CA GLY A 291 -27.77 -2.16 12.35
C GLY A 291 -26.31 -2.19 12.80
N GLU A 292 -25.49 -3.09 12.26
CA GLU A 292 -24.07 -3.26 12.62
C GLU A 292 -23.18 -2.70 11.52
N ILE A 293 -22.31 -1.74 11.87
CA ILE A 293 -21.32 -1.20 10.93
C ILE A 293 -19.93 -1.82 11.16
N SER A 294 -19.72 -2.59 12.22
CA SER A 294 -18.49 -3.32 12.51
C SER A 294 -18.79 -4.74 12.96
N MET A 295 -18.32 -5.71 12.18
CA MET A 295 -18.40 -7.12 12.58
C MET A 295 -17.07 -7.85 12.43
N GLY A 296 -17.02 -9.02 13.05
CA GLY A 296 -16.03 -10.07 12.81
C GLY A 296 -15.62 -10.16 11.33
N GLY A 297 -14.39 -9.79 10.97
CA GLY A 297 -13.83 -9.88 9.62
C GLY A 297 -13.81 -8.57 8.81
N ASP A 298 -14.43 -7.48 9.28
CA ASP A 298 -14.34 -6.18 8.60
C ASP A 298 -13.02 -5.46 8.86
N SER A 299 -12.23 -5.91 9.83
CA SER A 299 -10.89 -5.44 10.09
C SER A 299 -10.07 -5.29 8.81
N GLY A 300 -9.48 -4.11 8.64
CA GLY A 300 -8.69 -3.76 7.48
C GLY A 300 -9.48 -3.02 6.41
N SER A 301 -10.81 -2.96 6.47
CA SER A 301 -11.60 -2.14 5.55
C SER A 301 -11.27 -0.65 5.67
N LEU A 302 -11.22 0.05 4.53
CA LEU A 302 -10.90 1.46 4.45
C LEU A 302 -12.18 2.31 4.60
N TRP A 303 -12.15 3.25 5.54
CA TRP A 303 -13.16 4.32 5.66
C TRP A 303 -12.81 5.46 4.71
N MET A 304 -13.75 5.75 3.81
CA MET A 304 -13.71 6.85 2.86
C MET A 304 -14.63 7.98 3.32
N ALA A 305 -14.30 9.22 3.00
CA ALA A 305 -15.23 10.32 3.13
C ALA A 305 -16.38 10.19 2.11
N LYS A 306 -17.58 10.64 2.48
CA LYS A 306 -18.64 10.93 1.52
C LYS A 306 -18.53 12.39 1.09
N THR A 307 -18.12 12.61 -0.14
CA THR A 307 -18.02 13.94 -0.77
C THR A 307 -19.04 14.09 -1.89
N GLU A 308 -19.37 15.33 -2.26
CA GLU A 308 -20.15 15.61 -3.48
C GLU A 308 -19.36 15.24 -4.75
N ASP A 309 -18.03 15.30 -4.66
CA ASP A 309 -17.12 14.80 -5.69
C ASP A 309 -16.97 13.29 -5.52
N GLU A 310 -17.72 12.52 -6.31
CA GLU A 310 -17.61 11.07 -6.41
C GLU A 310 -16.54 10.64 -7.44
N GLU A 311 -15.68 11.53 -7.96
CA GLU A 311 -14.61 11.10 -8.89
C GLU A 311 -13.31 10.76 -8.15
N ARG A 312 -13.06 11.37 -6.98
CA ARG A 312 -11.80 11.18 -6.22
C ARG A 312 -12.05 10.67 -4.82
N GLY A 313 -11.63 9.43 -4.55
CA GLY A 313 -11.76 8.85 -3.22
C GLY A 313 -10.83 9.49 -2.20
N ILE A 314 -11.40 9.97 -1.08
CA ILE A 314 -10.66 10.49 0.07
C ILE A 314 -10.68 9.45 1.19
N ALA A 315 -9.52 8.86 1.49
CA ALA A 315 -9.34 7.96 2.61
C ALA A 315 -9.21 8.73 3.94
N ILE A 316 -9.87 8.21 4.97
CA ILE A 316 -9.91 8.81 6.31
C ILE A 316 -9.31 7.87 7.36
N GLY A 317 -9.61 6.57 7.29
CA GLY A 317 -9.11 5.63 8.28
C GLY A 317 -9.15 4.17 7.91
N LEU A 318 -8.41 3.37 8.67
CA LEU A 318 -8.37 1.92 8.55
C LEU A 318 -9.12 1.29 9.73
N HIS A 319 -10.24 0.62 9.45
CA HIS A 319 -11.08 0.00 10.48
C HIS A 319 -10.33 -1.12 11.20
N PHE A 320 -10.46 -1.23 12.54
CA PHE A 320 -9.77 -2.30 13.30
C PHE A 320 -10.55 -2.88 14.49
N ALA A 321 -11.55 -2.17 15.02
CA ALA A 321 -12.31 -2.61 16.19
C ALA A 321 -13.76 -2.12 16.15
N GLY A 322 -14.63 -2.80 16.91
CA GLY A 322 -16.04 -2.47 17.08
C GLY A 322 -16.49 -2.67 18.52
N GLU A 323 -17.63 -2.10 18.86
CA GLU A 323 -18.26 -2.27 20.17
C GLU A 323 -18.83 -3.69 20.30
N THR A 324 -18.78 -4.25 21.51
CA THR A 324 -19.19 -5.65 21.75
C THR A 324 -20.58 -5.81 22.33
N ASN A 325 -21.27 -4.71 22.59
CA ASN A 325 -22.63 -4.73 23.10
C ASN A 325 -23.58 -5.29 22.03
N PRO A 326 -24.39 -6.32 22.32
CA PRO A 326 -25.30 -6.91 21.34
C PRO A 326 -26.48 -6.01 20.95
N SER A 327 -26.62 -4.82 21.57
CA SER A 327 -27.62 -3.84 21.21
C SER A 327 -27.15 -3.01 20.01
N PRO A 328 -27.87 -3.03 18.87
CA PRO A 328 -27.51 -2.20 17.70
C PRO A 328 -27.50 -0.70 18.01
N ALA A 329 -28.24 -0.25 19.02
CA ALA A 329 -28.24 1.15 19.46
C ALA A 329 -26.95 1.58 20.17
N ALA A 330 -26.11 0.61 20.57
CA ALA A 330 -24.81 0.84 21.19
C ALA A 330 -23.66 0.73 20.18
N GLU A 331 -23.95 0.47 18.90
CA GLU A 331 -22.95 0.17 17.89
C GLU A 331 -22.02 1.37 17.62
N HIS A 332 -20.71 1.11 17.64
CA HIS A 332 -19.66 2.07 17.32
C HIS A 332 -18.47 1.34 16.72
N ALA A 333 -18.00 1.81 15.57
CA ALA A 333 -16.76 1.36 14.95
C ALA A 333 -15.59 2.24 15.39
N VAL A 334 -14.39 1.66 15.41
CA VAL A 334 -13.14 2.36 15.70
C VAL A 334 -12.15 2.14 14.55
N ALA A 335 -11.45 3.21 14.17
CA ALA A 335 -10.54 3.22 13.04
C ALA A 335 -9.22 3.95 13.36
N CYS A 336 -8.12 3.44 12.80
CA CYS A 336 -6.83 4.11 12.81
C CYS A 336 -6.87 5.29 11.83
N TYR A 337 -6.12 6.34 12.09
CA TYR A 337 -5.90 7.43 11.13
C TYR A 337 -5.11 6.92 9.92
N ILE A 338 -5.68 7.02 8.71
CA ILE A 338 -5.00 6.46 7.52
C ILE A 338 -3.66 7.15 7.26
N ARG A 339 -3.54 8.46 7.51
CA ARG A 339 -2.27 9.17 7.35
C ARG A 339 -1.15 8.56 8.20
N LYS A 340 -1.43 8.31 9.48
CA LYS A 340 -0.45 7.68 10.39
C LYS A 340 -0.08 6.28 9.93
N VAL A 341 -1.05 5.51 9.43
CA VAL A 341 -0.82 4.18 8.87
C VAL A 341 0.13 4.23 7.66
N LEU A 342 -0.14 5.12 6.70
CA LEU A 342 0.67 5.27 5.48
C LEU A 342 2.10 5.71 5.82
N ASP A 343 2.24 6.73 6.70
CA ASP A 343 3.53 7.21 7.19
C ASP A 343 4.31 6.08 7.89
N LYS A 344 3.63 5.32 8.76
CA LYS A 344 4.25 4.26 9.55
C LYS A 344 4.77 3.11 8.70
N LEU A 345 4.05 2.79 7.63
CA LEU A 345 4.38 1.69 6.73
C LEU A 345 5.25 2.14 5.55
N ASN A 346 5.56 3.44 5.44
CA ASN A 346 6.28 4.04 4.31
C ASN A 346 5.63 3.69 2.96
N VAL A 347 4.34 3.98 2.83
CA VAL A 347 3.55 3.73 1.62
C VAL A 347 2.67 4.92 1.26
N SER A 348 2.19 4.95 0.03
CA SER A 348 1.30 5.99 -0.51
C SER A 348 0.10 5.37 -1.22
N LEU A 349 -1.02 6.09 -1.30
CA LEU A 349 -2.23 5.62 -2.01
C LEU A 349 -2.08 5.65 -3.52
N ILE A 350 -1.35 6.65 -4.02
CA ILE A 350 -0.98 6.80 -5.42
C ILE A 350 0.46 6.31 -5.61
N ASP A 351 0.77 5.83 -6.81
CA ASP A 351 2.13 5.51 -7.19
C ASP A 351 2.99 6.78 -7.03
N PRO A 352 3.95 6.82 -6.08
CA PRO A 352 4.79 8.00 -5.85
C PRO A 352 5.72 8.27 -7.05
N LEU A 353 5.78 7.35 -8.01
CA LEU A 353 6.47 7.50 -9.29
C LEU A 353 5.56 8.06 -10.40
N GLU A 354 4.26 8.22 -10.15
CA GLU A 354 3.31 8.92 -11.03
C GLU A 354 3.19 10.42 -10.71
N GLU A 355 3.87 10.93 -9.67
CA GLU A 355 4.00 12.37 -9.47
C GLU A 355 4.72 13.00 -10.67
N THR A 356 3.91 13.74 -11.42
CA THR A 356 4.23 14.40 -12.67
C THR A 356 5.41 15.35 -12.52
N PHE A 357 6.58 14.95 -13.05
CA PHE A 357 7.52 15.96 -13.54
C PHE A 357 6.76 16.83 -14.54
N THR A 358 6.78 18.15 -14.36
CA THR A 358 6.33 19.03 -15.43
C THR A 358 7.20 18.76 -16.68
N GLU A 359 6.61 18.88 -17.87
CA GLU A 359 7.34 18.63 -19.13
C GLU A 359 8.66 19.45 -19.18
N GLU A 360 8.68 20.62 -18.54
CA GLU A 360 9.83 21.52 -18.41
C GLU A 360 10.93 21.00 -17.46
N GLU A 361 10.59 20.42 -16.30
CA GLU A 361 11.58 19.87 -15.35
C GLU A 361 12.26 18.61 -15.89
N LEU A 362 11.50 17.79 -16.62
CA LEU A 362 12.01 16.62 -17.33
C LEU A 362 12.95 17.02 -18.48
N ILE A 363 12.60 18.08 -19.22
CA ILE A 363 13.45 18.65 -20.27
C ILE A 363 14.75 19.21 -19.68
N LEU A 364 14.69 19.91 -18.55
CA LEU A 364 15.85 20.60 -17.96
C LEU A 364 16.87 19.60 -17.38
N SER A 365 16.42 18.53 -16.73
CA SER A 365 17.33 17.49 -16.20
C SER A 365 18.00 16.70 -17.32
N LEU A 366 17.23 16.25 -18.33
CA LEU A 366 17.76 15.55 -19.50
C LEU A 366 18.71 16.43 -20.33
N ALA A 367 18.43 17.73 -20.48
CA ALA A 367 19.30 18.64 -21.21
C ALA A 367 20.65 18.83 -20.50
N THR A 368 20.63 19.00 -19.17
CA THR A 368 21.83 19.22 -18.37
C THR A 368 22.78 18.01 -18.38
N GLU A 369 22.24 16.79 -18.36
CA GLU A 369 23.04 15.56 -18.43
C GLU A 369 23.50 15.20 -19.85
N VAL A 370 22.72 15.55 -20.89
CA VAL A 370 23.17 15.40 -22.29
C VAL A 370 24.34 16.33 -22.59
N ASP A 371 24.38 17.53 -22.02
CA ASP A 371 25.52 18.44 -22.17
C ASP A 371 26.76 17.92 -21.40
N LYS A 372 26.60 17.35 -20.19
CA LYS A 372 27.70 16.68 -19.49
C LYS A 372 28.26 15.48 -20.26
N LEU A 373 27.40 14.60 -20.76
CA LEU A 373 27.81 13.46 -21.58
C LEU A 373 28.47 13.89 -22.90
N ARG A 374 28.05 15.02 -23.46
CA ARG A 374 28.71 15.61 -24.63
C ARG A 374 30.12 16.07 -24.27
N ASP A 375 30.30 16.75 -23.15
CA ASP A 375 31.61 17.23 -22.71
C ASP A 375 32.57 16.05 -22.38
N ASP A 376 32.06 15.00 -21.75
CA ASP A 376 32.82 13.77 -21.45
C ASP A 376 33.21 13.00 -22.73
N VAL A 377 32.31 12.90 -23.72
CA VAL A 377 32.62 12.28 -25.02
C VAL A 377 33.63 13.10 -25.81
N MET A 378 33.53 14.43 -25.77
CA MET A 378 34.52 15.31 -26.41
C MET A 378 35.89 15.18 -25.75
N ALA A 379 35.95 15.06 -24.42
CA ALA A 379 37.19 14.82 -23.69
C ALA A 379 37.82 13.45 -24.01
N LEU A 380 37.00 12.41 -24.20
CA LEU A 380 37.46 11.08 -24.62
C LEU A 380 37.92 11.04 -26.08
N GLU A 381 37.27 11.79 -26.99
CA GLU A 381 37.72 11.95 -28.37
C GLU A 381 39.06 12.70 -28.44
N GLU A 382 39.26 13.74 -27.63
CA GLU A 382 40.52 14.49 -27.55
C GLU A 382 41.65 13.61 -26.98
N TYR A 383 41.38 12.84 -25.92
CA TYR A 383 42.30 11.84 -25.37
C TYR A 383 42.65 10.73 -26.40
N ALA A 384 41.67 10.21 -27.14
CA ALA A 384 41.91 9.19 -28.17
C ALA A 384 42.70 9.75 -29.36
N PHE A 385 42.49 11.01 -29.73
CA PHE A 385 43.19 11.69 -30.82
C PHE A 385 44.65 12.01 -30.47
N GLU A 386 44.92 12.38 -29.22
CA GLU A 386 46.28 12.55 -28.70
C GLU A 386 47.05 11.22 -28.64
N ASN A 387 46.38 10.13 -28.25
CA ASN A 387 46.97 8.79 -28.24
C ASN A 387 47.20 8.21 -29.65
N MET A 388 46.35 8.54 -30.63
CA MET A 388 46.59 8.19 -32.05
C MET A 388 47.83 8.87 -32.65
N LYS A 389 48.19 10.08 -32.19
CA LYS A 389 49.45 10.73 -32.61
C LYS A 389 50.69 10.01 -32.12
N GLN A 390 50.58 9.17 -31.08
CA GLN A 390 51.71 8.44 -30.50
C GLN A 390 51.95 7.03 -31.09
N GLY A 391 51.19 6.61 -32.11
CA GLY A 391 51.55 5.51 -33.01
C GLY A 391 51.85 4.16 -32.35
N ILE A 392 50.82 3.42 -31.94
CA ILE A 392 50.95 2.01 -31.53
C ILE A 392 50.32 1.11 -32.60
N GLN A 393 51.13 0.24 -33.23
CA GLN A 393 50.72 -0.73 -34.25
C GLN A 393 50.02 -1.96 -33.62
N THR A 394 48.94 -2.44 -34.25
CA THR A 394 48.31 -3.74 -33.98
C THR A 394 48.56 -4.73 -35.14
N PRO A 395 48.76 -6.05 -34.89
CA PRO A 395 49.04 -7.03 -35.93
C PRO A 395 47.77 -7.65 -36.54
N ALA A 396 47.87 -8.04 -37.82
CA ALA A 396 46.77 -8.49 -38.68
C ALA A 396 46.37 -9.97 -38.49
N VAL A 397 45.07 -10.28 -38.66
CA VAL A 397 44.51 -11.65 -38.71
C VAL A 397 43.98 -11.96 -40.11
N GLY A 398 44.36 -13.13 -40.64
CA GLY A 398 44.06 -13.62 -41.99
C GLY A 398 42.65 -14.23 -42.15
N LYS A 399 42.16 -14.23 -43.40
CA LYS A 399 40.83 -14.65 -43.85
C LYS A 399 40.70 -16.18 -44.00
N GLY A 400 39.54 -16.74 -43.66
CA GLY A 400 39.10 -18.10 -44.00
C GLY A 400 37.58 -18.27 -43.88
N GLU A 401 36.96 -18.94 -44.86
CA GLU A 401 35.53 -18.93 -45.21
C GLU A 401 34.62 -19.92 -44.44
N CYS A 402 33.30 -19.67 -44.52
CA CYS A 402 32.18 -20.45 -43.97
C CYS A 402 31.98 -21.84 -44.59
N SER A 403 31.54 -22.82 -43.78
CA SER A 403 30.55 -23.83 -44.19
C SER A 403 29.81 -24.44 -42.97
N CYS A 404 28.60 -24.94 -43.25
CA CYS A 404 27.59 -25.43 -42.31
C CYS A 404 27.72 -26.95 -42.01
N GLY A 405 27.32 -27.38 -40.81
CA GLY A 405 26.94 -28.79 -40.56
C GLY A 405 27.29 -29.36 -39.18
N SER A 406 26.25 -29.84 -38.48
CA SER A 406 26.20 -30.97 -37.53
C SER A 406 27.09 -30.99 -36.28
N PHE A 407 26.44 -31.00 -35.11
CA PHE A 407 26.98 -31.57 -33.87
C PHE A 407 27.31 -33.05 -34.04
N PRO A 408 28.45 -33.53 -33.49
CA PRO A 408 28.33 -34.57 -32.46
C PRO A 408 29.31 -34.44 -31.28
N ASN A 409 28.78 -34.81 -30.10
CA ASN A 409 29.38 -35.34 -28.87
C ASN A 409 30.84 -35.05 -28.47
N ALA A 410 30.94 -34.44 -27.29
CA ALA A 410 31.79 -34.79 -26.15
C ALA A 410 33.26 -35.16 -26.42
N VAL A 411 34.15 -34.20 -26.18
CA VAL A 411 35.49 -34.46 -25.66
C VAL A 411 35.64 -33.64 -24.38
N ALA A 412 35.93 -34.34 -23.29
CA ALA A 412 36.25 -33.76 -21.99
C ALA A 412 37.62 -33.08 -22.04
N GLY A 413 37.73 -31.95 -21.35
CA GLY A 413 39.01 -31.39 -20.93
C GLY A 413 39.51 -30.20 -21.74
N GLU A 414 38.83 -29.07 -21.60
CA GLU A 414 39.44 -27.79 -21.25
C GLU A 414 38.32 -26.91 -20.69
N ALA A 415 38.56 -26.30 -19.53
CA ALA A 415 37.58 -25.44 -18.89
C ALA A 415 37.27 -24.27 -19.85
N ILE A 416 36.07 -24.29 -20.43
CA ILE A 416 35.48 -23.10 -21.01
C ILE A 416 35.32 -22.17 -19.81
N VAL A 417 36.20 -21.18 -19.70
CA VAL A 417 35.91 -20.01 -18.86
C VAL A 417 34.65 -19.44 -19.48
N GLU A 418 33.49 -19.72 -18.87
CA GLU A 418 32.26 -19.00 -19.23
C GLU A 418 32.61 -17.52 -19.16
N PRO A 419 32.32 -16.74 -20.21
CA PRO A 419 32.64 -15.32 -20.17
C PRO A 419 31.94 -14.75 -18.95
N GLU A 420 32.73 -14.25 -18.00
CA GLU A 420 32.21 -13.54 -16.82
C GLU A 420 31.15 -12.56 -17.34
N GLY A 421 29.92 -12.73 -16.87
CA GLY A 421 28.80 -11.92 -17.32
C GLY A 421 29.16 -10.44 -17.26
N VAL A 422 28.75 -9.66 -18.25
CA VAL A 422 29.04 -8.22 -18.25
C VAL A 422 27.99 -7.54 -17.37
N LYS A 423 28.38 -7.19 -16.13
CA LYS A 423 27.54 -6.41 -15.21
C LYS A 423 27.39 -5.01 -15.80
N VAL A 424 26.20 -4.69 -16.30
CA VAL A 424 25.91 -3.36 -16.82
C VAL A 424 25.56 -2.44 -15.65
N TYR A 425 24.70 -2.91 -14.74
CA TYR A 425 24.28 -2.15 -13.58
C TYR A 425 23.63 -3.04 -12.52
N GLY A 426 23.79 -2.68 -11.25
CA GLY A 426 23.12 -3.38 -10.16
C GLY A 426 23.38 -4.88 -10.12
N ASN A 427 22.47 -5.65 -9.55
CA ASN A 427 22.57 -7.09 -9.39
C ASN A 427 21.90 -7.89 -10.51
N TRP A 428 21.13 -7.21 -11.37
CA TRP A 428 20.26 -7.84 -12.36
C TRP A 428 20.40 -7.27 -13.77
N CYS A 429 20.96 -6.08 -13.98
CA CYS A 429 21.13 -5.56 -15.34
C CYS A 429 22.44 -6.08 -15.97
N GLY A 430 22.32 -7.02 -16.90
CA GLY A 430 23.40 -7.44 -17.80
C GLY A 430 23.42 -8.94 -18.09
N PRO A 431 24.00 -9.39 -19.21
CA PRO A 431 24.12 -10.81 -19.51
C PRO A 431 24.90 -11.54 -18.40
N GLY A 432 24.31 -12.57 -17.80
CA GLY A 432 24.93 -13.38 -16.75
C GLY A 432 24.84 -12.78 -15.33
N HIS A 433 24.08 -11.71 -15.13
CA HIS A 433 23.84 -11.07 -13.83
C HIS A 433 22.36 -11.21 -13.45
N SER A 434 22.00 -12.27 -12.74
CA SER A 434 20.60 -12.61 -12.42
C SER A 434 20.43 -13.05 -10.96
N GLY A 435 21.02 -12.33 -10.00
CA GLY A 435 20.99 -12.77 -8.60
C GLY A 435 21.29 -11.69 -7.56
N GLY A 436 20.58 -11.76 -6.43
CA GLY A 436 20.69 -10.82 -5.31
C GLY A 436 19.45 -9.92 -5.16
N THR A 437 19.45 -9.03 -4.17
CA THR A 437 18.37 -8.03 -4.01
C THR A 437 18.57 -6.89 -5.01
N PRO A 438 17.56 -6.47 -5.79
CA PRO A 438 17.67 -5.33 -6.68
C PRO A 438 18.14 -4.08 -5.93
N VAL A 439 19.12 -3.37 -6.48
CA VAL A 439 19.71 -2.20 -5.81
C VAL A 439 18.88 -0.93 -5.97
N ASP A 440 18.02 -0.86 -6.99
CA ASP A 440 17.05 0.23 -7.22
C ASP A 440 15.93 -0.19 -8.20
N ALA A 441 15.12 0.78 -8.63
CA ALA A 441 14.02 0.55 -9.57
C ALA A 441 14.47 0.04 -10.96
N VAL A 442 15.61 0.51 -11.50
CA VAL A 442 16.13 0.04 -12.79
C VAL A 442 16.55 -1.41 -12.68
N ASP A 443 17.29 -1.73 -11.62
CA ASP A 443 17.76 -3.08 -11.36
C ASP A 443 16.58 -4.05 -11.12
N ARG A 444 15.47 -3.57 -10.54
CA ARG A 444 14.25 -4.35 -10.34
C ARG A 444 13.53 -4.66 -11.65
N VAL A 445 13.53 -3.74 -12.61
CA VAL A 445 12.98 -4.01 -13.96
C VAL A 445 13.83 -5.06 -14.67
N CYS A 446 15.16 -5.00 -14.54
CA CYS A 446 16.04 -6.06 -15.04
C CYS A 446 15.74 -7.40 -14.36
N MET A 447 15.52 -7.42 -13.03
CA MET A 447 15.13 -8.64 -12.31
C MET A 447 13.83 -9.25 -12.86
N LYS A 448 12.79 -8.41 -13.07
CA LYS A 448 11.50 -8.86 -13.62
C LYS A 448 11.68 -9.44 -15.04
N HIS A 449 12.54 -8.82 -15.85
CA HIS A 449 12.87 -9.30 -17.20
C HIS A 449 13.59 -10.65 -17.20
N ASP A 450 14.61 -10.82 -16.36
CA ASP A 450 15.35 -12.07 -16.22
C ASP A 450 14.44 -13.22 -15.76
N ARG A 451 13.57 -12.96 -14.77
CA ARG A 451 12.55 -13.92 -14.33
C ARG A 451 11.54 -14.23 -15.43
N CYS A 452 11.20 -13.25 -16.26
CA CYS A 452 10.32 -13.48 -17.41
C CYS A 452 11.01 -14.39 -18.44
N TYR A 453 12.28 -14.16 -18.75
CA TYR A 453 13.07 -15.01 -19.64
C TYR A 453 13.25 -16.43 -19.10
N SER A 454 13.47 -16.62 -17.80
CA SER A 454 13.58 -17.97 -17.22
C SER A 454 12.28 -18.77 -17.34
N LYS A 455 11.12 -18.09 -17.24
CA LYS A 455 9.79 -18.69 -17.40
C LYS A 455 9.39 -18.89 -18.87
N LYS A 456 9.61 -17.90 -19.74
CA LYS A 456 9.04 -17.82 -21.10
C LYS A 456 10.06 -18.07 -22.23
N GLY A 457 11.34 -18.22 -21.91
CA GLY A 457 12.44 -18.38 -22.87
C GLY A 457 13.05 -17.05 -23.32
N TYR A 458 14.31 -17.11 -23.77
CA TYR A 458 15.05 -15.96 -24.29
C TYR A 458 14.41 -15.36 -25.56
N LEU A 459 14.65 -14.07 -25.78
CA LEU A 459 14.12 -13.29 -26.91
C LEU A 459 12.59 -13.23 -26.95
N ASN A 460 11.90 -13.44 -25.82
CA ASN A 460 10.44 -13.39 -25.80
C ASN A 460 9.94 -11.93 -25.92
N CYS A 461 9.15 -11.65 -26.96
CA CYS A 461 8.67 -10.30 -27.24
C CYS A 461 7.83 -9.67 -26.10
N ASP A 462 7.12 -10.47 -25.30
CA ASP A 462 6.31 -9.93 -24.21
C ASP A 462 7.20 -9.53 -23.03
N CYS A 463 8.21 -10.33 -22.70
CA CYS A 463 9.20 -9.98 -21.68
C CYS A 463 9.92 -8.68 -22.05
N ASP A 464 10.36 -8.55 -23.31
CA ASP A 464 11.05 -7.33 -23.78
C ASP A 464 10.13 -6.11 -23.75
N ARG A 465 8.84 -6.29 -24.07
CA ARG A 465 7.85 -5.21 -24.02
C ARG A 465 7.60 -4.75 -22.58
N GLU A 466 7.52 -5.68 -21.64
CA GLU A 466 7.41 -5.41 -20.21
C GLU A 466 8.66 -4.66 -19.69
N LEU A 467 9.87 -5.10 -20.07
CA LEU A 467 11.10 -4.38 -19.72
C LEU A 467 11.09 -2.95 -20.27
N VAL A 468 10.76 -2.76 -21.56
CA VAL A 468 10.75 -1.42 -22.17
C VAL A 468 9.73 -0.50 -21.48
N ARG A 469 8.55 -1.00 -21.11
CA ARG A 469 7.54 -0.24 -20.37
C ARG A 469 8.00 0.08 -18.95
N GLY A 470 8.53 -0.92 -18.23
CA GLY A 470 9.02 -0.75 -16.86
C GLY A 470 10.17 0.26 -16.78
N MET A 471 11.12 0.19 -17.74
CA MET A 471 12.27 1.09 -17.77
C MET A 471 11.88 2.55 -18.01
N ALA A 472 10.77 2.82 -18.71
CA ALA A 472 10.29 4.18 -18.93
C ALA A 472 9.91 4.90 -17.62
N LYS A 473 9.43 4.15 -16.62
CA LYS A 473 9.17 4.65 -15.27
C LYS A 473 10.42 4.57 -14.39
N ALA A 474 11.12 3.43 -14.40
CA ALA A 474 12.21 3.15 -13.48
C ALA A 474 13.41 4.10 -13.60
N VAL A 475 13.78 4.55 -14.80
CA VAL A 475 14.89 5.52 -14.96
C VAL A 475 14.58 6.90 -14.38
N LEU A 476 13.31 7.19 -14.08
CA LEU A 476 12.87 8.45 -13.50
C LEU A 476 12.74 8.37 -11.97
N SER A 477 12.69 7.16 -11.39
CA SER A 477 12.45 6.94 -9.97
C SER A 477 13.44 7.64 -9.05
N ARG A 478 12.96 8.11 -7.89
CA ARG A 478 13.80 8.59 -6.79
C ARG A 478 14.72 7.45 -6.32
N GLY A 479 15.93 7.79 -5.89
CA GLY A 479 16.94 6.82 -5.45
C GLY A 479 17.73 6.12 -6.58
N VAL A 480 17.31 6.23 -7.84
CA VAL A 480 18.07 5.69 -8.98
C VAL A 480 19.29 6.56 -9.27
N SER A 481 20.46 5.94 -9.17
CA SER A 481 21.75 6.58 -9.45
C SER A 481 21.88 6.99 -10.92
N ALA A 482 22.75 7.94 -11.24
CA ALA A 482 23.03 8.32 -12.62
C ALA A 482 23.43 7.11 -13.49
N ALA A 483 24.22 6.17 -12.94
CA ALA A 483 24.58 4.92 -13.61
C ALA A 483 23.36 4.04 -13.90
N GLY A 484 22.39 3.99 -12.99
CA GLY A 484 21.13 3.28 -13.20
C GLY A 484 20.29 3.90 -14.31
N ARG A 485 20.17 5.23 -14.34
CA ARG A 485 19.43 5.93 -15.40
C ARG A 485 20.03 5.66 -16.79
N ILE A 486 21.37 5.68 -16.88
CA ILE A 486 22.09 5.34 -18.11
C ILE A 486 21.83 3.90 -18.52
N ALA A 487 21.99 2.95 -17.59
CA ALA A 487 21.80 1.53 -17.85
C ALA A 487 20.36 1.20 -18.28
N GLY A 488 19.36 1.73 -17.57
CA GLY A 488 17.95 1.53 -17.89
C GLY A 488 17.55 2.16 -19.22
N THR A 489 18.07 3.35 -19.55
CA THR A 489 17.83 4.00 -20.84
C THR A 489 18.46 3.21 -21.99
N ALA A 490 19.67 2.69 -21.78
CA ALA A 490 20.36 1.83 -22.75
C ALA A 490 19.60 0.51 -22.97
N ALA A 491 19.16 -0.14 -21.89
CA ALA A 491 18.36 -1.36 -21.95
C ALA A 491 17.02 -1.14 -22.69
N ALA A 492 16.24 -0.12 -22.31
CA ALA A 492 14.99 0.22 -22.99
C ALA A 492 15.20 0.49 -24.48
N THR A 493 16.27 1.22 -24.82
CA THR A 493 16.61 1.54 -26.21
C THR A 493 16.94 0.27 -26.99
N TYR A 494 17.79 -0.59 -26.44
CA TYR A 494 18.19 -1.86 -27.06
C TYR A 494 16.97 -2.77 -27.28
N PHE A 495 16.22 -3.08 -26.23
CA PHE A 495 15.10 -4.04 -26.31
C PHE A 495 13.89 -3.48 -27.09
N SER A 496 13.76 -2.17 -27.27
CA SER A 496 12.75 -1.59 -28.17
C SER A 496 13.02 -1.86 -29.66
N ALA A 497 14.27 -2.19 -30.01
CA ALA A 497 14.74 -2.37 -31.38
C ALA A 497 15.28 -3.78 -31.64
N ALA A 498 15.62 -4.53 -30.60
CA ALA A 498 16.12 -5.89 -30.69
C ALA A 498 15.09 -6.81 -31.38
N PRO A 499 15.53 -7.74 -32.24
CA PRO A 499 14.67 -8.81 -32.73
C PRO A 499 14.21 -9.70 -31.58
N CYS A 500 12.92 -10.03 -31.57
CA CYS A 500 12.31 -10.92 -30.58
C CYS A 500 11.42 -11.96 -31.28
N VAL A 501 11.06 -13.02 -30.55
CA VAL A 501 10.15 -14.09 -30.98
C VAL A 501 8.86 -13.99 -30.18
N SER A 502 7.74 -13.93 -30.90
CA SER A 502 6.41 -14.01 -30.30
C SER A 502 6.03 -15.47 -30.08
N TYR A 503 5.49 -15.78 -28.91
CA TYR A 503 5.04 -17.12 -28.54
C TYR A 503 3.55 -17.12 -28.24
N THR A 504 2.85 -18.15 -28.69
CA THR A 504 1.46 -18.43 -28.28
C THR A 504 1.45 -19.64 -27.37
N ARG A 505 0.58 -19.62 -26.35
CA ARG A 505 0.41 -20.74 -25.43
C ARG A 505 -0.62 -21.71 -25.98
N ILE A 506 -0.20 -22.93 -26.30
CA ILE A 506 -1.09 -24.04 -26.71
C ILE A 506 -0.84 -25.21 -25.77
N ALA A 507 -1.88 -25.65 -25.06
CA ALA A 507 -1.81 -26.77 -24.09
C ALA A 507 -0.62 -26.65 -23.09
N GLY A 508 -0.39 -25.45 -22.56
CA GLY A 508 0.65 -25.18 -21.57
C GLY A 508 2.08 -25.03 -22.12
N LYS A 509 2.32 -25.26 -23.41
CA LYS A 509 3.63 -25.07 -24.07
C LYS A 509 3.67 -23.75 -24.85
N TYR A 510 4.80 -23.05 -24.78
CA TYR A 510 5.06 -21.85 -25.59
C TYR A 510 5.52 -22.27 -26.99
N ILE A 511 4.71 -21.98 -28.01
CA ILE A 511 4.99 -22.30 -29.41
C ILE A 511 5.31 -20.99 -30.15
N PRO A 512 6.45 -20.90 -30.86
CA PRO A 512 6.79 -19.70 -31.61
C PRO A 512 5.81 -19.49 -32.77
N VAL A 513 5.23 -18.29 -32.86
CA VAL A 513 4.22 -17.93 -33.88
C VAL A 513 4.68 -16.86 -34.86
N GLY A 514 5.88 -16.30 -34.67
CA GLY A 514 6.50 -15.34 -35.59
C GLY A 514 7.63 -14.53 -34.97
N GLY A 515 8.45 -13.90 -35.80
CA GLY A 515 9.48 -12.94 -35.37
C GLY A 515 8.99 -11.50 -35.45
N GLY A 516 9.40 -10.66 -34.51
CA GLY A 516 8.97 -9.27 -34.43
C GLY A 516 10.03 -8.35 -33.82
N THR A 517 9.62 -7.12 -33.53
CA THR A 517 10.37 -6.17 -32.68
C THR A 517 9.45 -5.79 -31.54
N SER A 518 9.98 -5.59 -30.33
CA SER A 518 9.22 -5.22 -29.13
C SER A 518 8.72 -3.77 -29.13
N ARG A 519 8.49 -3.20 -30.33
CA ARG A 519 7.94 -1.87 -30.53
C ARG A 519 6.56 -1.80 -29.90
N VAL A 520 6.47 -1.03 -28.81
CA VAL A 520 5.20 -0.62 -28.22
C VAL A 520 4.51 0.36 -29.18
N HIS A 521 3.26 0.09 -29.58
CA HIS A 521 2.46 1.06 -30.32
C HIS A 521 2.04 2.19 -29.38
N VAL A 522 2.12 3.44 -29.86
CA VAL A 522 1.79 4.67 -29.10
C VAL A 522 0.34 4.68 -28.57
N GLY A 523 -0.52 3.82 -29.11
CA GLY A 523 -1.90 3.62 -28.66
C GLY A 523 -2.04 2.80 -27.37
N ASP A 524 -1.07 1.97 -27.02
CA ASP A 524 -1.12 1.07 -25.84
C ASP A 524 -0.51 1.74 -24.59
N ILE A 525 -0.18 3.03 -24.68
CA ILE A 525 0.30 3.88 -23.60
C ILE A 525 -0.76 4.97 -23.40
N VAL A 526 -1.75 4.67 -22.58
CA VAL A 526 -2.77 5.60 -22.09
C VAL A 526 -2.79 5.32 -20.60
N ASN A 527 -2.38 6.18 -19.67
CA ASN A 527 -2.36 7.64 -19.62
C ASN A 527 -0.93 8.22 -19.43
N GLY A 528 -0.66 9.41 -19.99
CA GLY A 528 0.55 10.22 -19.72
C GLY A 528 1.71 10.19 -20.75
N GLY A 529 1.95 9.09 -21.46
CA GLY A 529 3.25 8.87 -22.16
C GLY A 529 3.40 9.32 -23.63
N ARG A 530 2.43 9.99 -24.26
CA ARG A 530 2.48 10.27 -25.72
C ARG A 530 3.53 11.30 -26.15
N SER A 531 4.03 12.16 -25.25
CA SER A 531 5.07 13.17 -25.55
C SER A 531 6.48 12.59 -25.40
N ALA A 532 6.76 11.94 -24.26
CA ALA A 532 8.06 11.36 -23.91
C ALA A 532 8.56 10.29 -24.92
N TYR A 533 7.68 9.40 -25.39
CA TYR A 533 8.05 8.37 -26.36
C TYR A 533 8.39 8.94 -27.75
N ARG A 534 7.68 9.98 -28.20
CA ARG A 534 7.99 10.69 -29.45
C ARG A 534 9.35 11.40 -29.36
N PHE A 535 9.71 11.89 -28.18
CA PHE A 535 10.99 12.54 -27.90
C PHE A 535 12.17 11.54 -27.91
N VAL A 536 12.07 10.42 -27.18
CA VAL A 536 13.07 9.33 -27.16
C VAL A 536 13.32 8.77 -28.55
N LYS A 537 12.25 8.54 -29.33
CA LYS A 537 12.35 8.02 -30.71
C LYS A 537 13.04 8.98 -31.69
N ARG A 538 12.92 10.30 -31.49
CA ARG A 538 13.44 11.32 -32.43
C ARG A 538 14.91 11.65 -32.16
N LYS A 539 15.35 11.66 -30.90
CA LYS A 539 16.77 11.87 -30.53
C LYS A 539 17.58 10.55 -30.46
N GLY A 540 16.98 9.45 -30.01
CA GLY A 540 17.60 8.12 -29.98
C GLY A 540 17.99 7.60 -31.36
N ARG A 541 17.23 7.94 -32.42
CA ARG A 541 17.63 7.61 -33.81
C ARG A 541 18.94 8.25 -34.27
N LYS A 542 19.29 9.43 -33.75
CA LYS A 542 20.59 10.07 -34.05
C LYS A 542 21.74 9.43 -33.26
N LEU A 543 21.47 9.03 -32.02
CA LEU A 543 22.43 8.34 -31.15
C LEU A 543 22.73 6.90 -31.64
N VAL A 544 21.70 6.13 -32.00
CA VAL A 544 21.84 4.79 -32.60
C VAL A 544 22.61 4.83 -33.91
N LYS A 545 22.45 5.89 -34.72
CA LYS A 545 23.20 6.05 -35.97
C LYS A 545 24.68 6.40 -35.75
N LYS A 546 25.03 6.97 -34.59
CA LYS A 546 26.43 7.19 -34.16
C LYS A 546 27.03 5.93 -33.52
N ILE A 547 26.29 5.24 -32.65
CA ILE A 547 26.74 4.01 -31.97
C ILE A 547 26.92 2.85 -32.97
N ARG A 548 26.06 2.74 -33.99
CA ARG A 548 26.18 1.73 -35.06
C ARG A 548 27.35 1.97 -36.03
N ASN A 549 28.04 3.09 -35.90
CA ASN A 549 29.29 3.36 -36.62
C ASN A 549 30.53 3.23 -35.71
N LEU A 550 30.32 2.95 -34.41
CA LEU A 550 31.37 2.74 -33.39
C LEU A 550 31.56 1.24 -33.04
N PHE A 551 30.63 0.39 -33.45
CA PHE A 551 30.73 -1.07 -33.55
C PHE A 551 30.57 -1.45 -35.02
#